data_AF-C1LEZ8-F1
#
_entry.id   AF-C1LEZ8-F1
#
_cell.length_a   1.000
_cell.length_b   1.000
_cell.length_c   1.000
_cell.angle_alpha   90.00
_cell.angle_beta   90.00
_cell.angle_gamma   90.00
#
_symmetry.space_group_name_H-M   'P 1'
#
loop_
_entity.id
_entity.type
_entity.pdbx_description
1 polymer ?
#
loop_
_entity_poly.entity_id
_entity_poly.type
_entity_poly.pdbx_seq_one_letter_code
_entity_poly.pdbx_strand_id
1 'polypeptide(L)'
;MCTEYSVPFPAGVSFEKSNQYAGHFSLSDSSHNREVKIARYKSKRALDERLDELASYVDQPHTDEETKREFSVTLVQRWLCVGQDDIISLQNELELLSKGNCVDESDVGVAVSKPFRPFIITRSAAQSSVFGAGYPSLPTLTIEQFYDQQVAAGLLPPPKPIPQNSSGPVVRLIDPSAEEYEAKEKKKANQDELEDADDPDMLSKARSFDDFKDEHRRGSGNRMNRA
;
A
#
# COMPACT_ATOMS: atom_id res chain seq x y z
N MET A 1 -38.86 14.87 4.09
CA MET A 1 -39.23 13.54 3.55
C MET A 1 -38.95 12.43 4.56
N CYS A 2 -37.77 11.79 4.64
CA CYS A 2 -37.60 10.62 5.55
C CYS A 2 -37.82 10.94 7.05
N THR A 3 -37.49 12.15 7.50
CA THR A 3 -37.81 12.66 8.84
C THR A 3 -39.30 12.87 9.07
N GLU A 4 -40.03 13.34 8.06
CA GLU A 4 -41.48 13.58 8.13
C GLU A 4 -42.27 12.28 8.19
N TYR A 5 -41.74 11.22 7.57
CA TYR A 5 -42.32 9.87 7.59
C TYR A 5 -41.78 9.00 8.74
N SER A 6 -41.03 9.58 9.69
CA SER A 6 -40.47 8.89 10.86
C SER A 6 -39.67 7.63 10.51
N VAL A 7 -38.97 7.63 9.37
CA VAL A 7 -38.08 6.52 8.99
C VAL A 7 -36.86 6.55 9.91
N PRO A 8 -36.50 5.44 10.59
CA PRO A 8 -35.37 5.44 11.49
C PRO A 8 -34.08 5.63 10.71
N PHE A 9 -33.21 6.54 11.17
CA PHE A 9 -31.91 6.75 10.54
C PHE A 9 -30.92 5.65 10.94
N PRO A 10 -30.21 5.05 9.97
CA PRO A 10 -29.13 4.12 10.27
C PRO A 10 -27.99 4.80 11.03
N ALA A 11 -27.26 4.01 11.82
CA ALA A 11 -26.07 4.49 12.52
C ALA A 11 -25.07 5.11 11.54
N GLY A 12 -24.54 6.29 11.89
CA GLY A 12 -23.58 7.02 11.06
C GLY A 12 -24.20 7.85 9.92
N VAL A 13 -25.53 7.89 9.79
CA VAL A 13 -26.25 8.81 8.90
C VAL A 13 -26.83 9.95 9.74
N SER A 14 -26.54 11.19 9.34
CA SER A 14 -27.02 12.39 10.03
C SER A 14 -27.42 13.46 9.02
N PHE A 15 -28.52 14.17 9.31
CA PHE A 15 -29.01 15.27 8.49
C PHE A 15 -28.28 16.60 8.80
N GLU A 16 -27.66 16.71 9.98
CA GLU A 16 -26.92 17.91 10.36
C GLU A 16 -25.71 18.11 9.45
N LYS A 17 -25.61 19.31 8.88
CA LYS A 17 -24.57 19.75 7.95
C LYS A 17 -23.19 19.30 8.46
N SER A 18 -22.62 18.28 7.83
CA SER A 18 -21.27 17.78 8.13
C SER A 18 -20.14 18.75 7.73
N ASN A 19 -20.47 19.92 7.19
CA ASN A 19 -19.48 20.92 6.82
C ASN A 19 -19.18 21.88 7.98
N GLN A 20 -18.45 21.37 8.97
CA GLN A 20 -17.55 22.19 9.78
C GLN A 20 -16.11 21.94 9.32
N TYR A 21 -15.76 22.42 8.13
CA TYR A 21 -14.36 22.56 7.71
C TYR A 21 -13.91 24.03 7.73
N ALA A 22 -14.41 24.79 8.71
CA ALA A 22 -13.97 26.15 8.97
C ALA A 22 -13.31 26.19 10.35
N GLY A 23 -12.10 25.64 10.46
CA GLY A 23 -11.25 25.79 11.64
C GLY A 23 -10.52 24.51 12.05
N HIS A 24 -9.18 24.57 11.99
CA HIS A 24 -8.19 23.68 12.59
C HIS A 24 -8.57 22.19 12.78
N PHE A 25 -8.11 21.34 11.85
CA PHE A 25 -8.23 19.88 11.92
C PHE A 25 -7.64 19.30 13.23
N SER A 26 -8.48 18.71 14.09
CA SER A 26 -8.04 18.02 15.31
C SER A 26 -7.95 16.50 15.10
N LEU A 27 -7.04 15.84 15.85
CA LEU A 27 -6.93 14.37 15.87
C LEU A 27 -8.22 13.71 16.38
N SER A 28 -8.91 14.37 17.33
CA SER A 28 -10.19 13.90 17.85
C SER A 28 -11.27 13.90 16.77
N ASP A 29 -11.32 14.95 15.94
CA ASP A 29 -12.28 15.06 14.83
C ASP A 29 -12.02 13.99 13.77
N SER A 30 -10.75 13.67 13.51
CA SER A 30 -10.35 12.59 12.61
C SER A 30 -10.83 11.22 13.08
N SER A 31 -10.65 10.97 14.38
CA SER A 31 -11.09 9.72 15.02
C SER A 31 -12.60 9.58 14.97
N HIS A 32 -13.32 10.66 15.31
CA HIS A 32 -14.78 10.72 15.24
C HIS A 32 -15.31 10.50 13.82
N ASN A 33 -14.78 11.22 12.83
CA ASN A 33 -15.17 11.06 11.42
C ASN A 33 -14.95 9.63 10.91
N ARG A 34 -13.83 9.01 11.31
CA ARG A 34 -13.54 7.62 11.00
C ARG A 34 -14.56 6.68 11.65
N GLU A 35 -14.88 6.88 12.92
CA GLU A 35 -15.87 6.08 13.64
C GLU A 35 -17.26 6.17 13.02
N VAL A 36 -17.70 7.38 12.66
CA VAL A 36 -18.98 7.62 11.96
C VAL A 36 -19.00 6.87 10.62
N LYS A 37 -17.92 6.93 9.84
CA LYS A 37 -17.81 6.20 8.56
C LYS A 37 -17.87 4.68 8.76
N ILE A 38 -17.22 4.15 9.79
CA ILE A 38 -17.26 2.73 10.13
C ILE A 38 -18.67 2.31 10.56
N ALA A 39 -19.33 3.12 11.40
CA ALA A 39 -20.70 2.85 11.83
C ALA A 39 -21.65 2.80 10.63
N ARG A 40 -21.52 3.74 9.69
CA ARG A 40 -22.30 3.76 8.44
C ARG A 40 -22.02 2.56 7.54
N TYR A 41 -20.77 2.17 7.40
CA TYR A 41 -20.40 0.98 6.63
C TYR A 41 -21.03 -0.29 7.21
N LYS A 42 -20.95 -0.46 8.54
CA LYS A 42 -21.53 -1.60 9.24
C LYS A 42 -23.06 -1.61 9.14
N SER A 43 -23.71 -0.47 9.31
CA SER A 43 -25.17 -0.36 9.20
C SER A 43 -25.65 -0.63 7.77
N LYS A 44 -25.00 -0.05 6.76
CA LYS A 44 -25.29 -0.34 5.35
C LYS A 44 -25.16 -1.83 5.03
N ARG A 45 -24.07 -2.47 5.47
CA ARG A 45 -23.86 -3.91 5.26
C ARG A 45 -24.95 -4.77 5.90
N ALA A 46 -25.32 -4.47 7.14
CA ALA A 46 -26.39 -5.18 7.83
C ALA A 46 -27.75 -5.01 7.12
N LEU A 47 -28.01 -3.83 6.57
CA LEU A 47 -29.22 -3.56 5.76
C LEU A 47 -29.18 -4.30 4.42
N ASP A 48 -28.03 -4.36 3.74
CA ASP A 48 -27.85 -5.13 2.51
C ASP A 48 -28.09 -6.64 2.78
N GLU A 49 -27.50 -7.20 3.83
CA GLU A 49 -27.71 -8.61 4.24
C GLU A 49 -29.20 -8.88 4.55
N ARG A 50 -29.87 -7.96 5.25
CA ARG A 50 -31.32 -8.09 5.54
C ARG A 50 -32.18 -8.00 4.29
N LEU A 51 -31.82 -7.16 3.32
CA LEU A 51 -32.53 -7.07 2.04
C LEU A 51 -32.38 -8.35 1.23
N ASP A 52 -31.20 -8.96 1.23
CA ASP A 52 -30.96 -10.23 0.53
C ASP A 52 -31.82 -11.36 1.10
N GLU A 53 -31.98 -11.42 2.44
CA GLU A 53 -32.90 -12.35 3.09
C GLU A 53 -34.35 -12.11 2.67
N LEU A 54 -34.82 -10.86 2.81
CA LEU A 54 -36.21 -10.48 2.57
C LEU A 54 -36.61 -10.56 1.10
N ALA A 55 -35.69 -10.34 0.17
CA ALA A 55 -35.95 -10.37 -1.28
C ALA A 55 -36.59 -11.70 -1.72
N SER A 56 -36.11 -12.83 -1.17
CA SER A 56 -36.65 -14.16 -1.48
C SER A 56 -38.12 -14.36 -1.07
N TYR A 57 -38.57 -13.63 -0.04
CA TYR A 57 -39.94 -13.72 0.48
C TYR A 57 -40.86 -12.74 -0.24
N VAL A 58 -40.39 -11.53 -0.55
CA VAL A 58 -41.23 -10.47 -1.12
C VAL A 58 -41.79 -10.83 -2.51
N ASP A 59 -41.07 -11.64 -3.29
CA ASP A 59 -41.49 -12.07 -4.63
C ASP A 59 -42.62 -13.13 -4.61
N GLN A 60 -42.93 -13.71 -3.45
CA GLN A 60 -43.95 -14.76 -3.35
C GLN A 60 -45.36 -14.16 -3.30
N PRO A 61 -46.36 -14.76 -3.98
CA PRO A 61 -47.70 -14.20 -4.14
C PRO A 61 -48.53 -14.15 -2.84
N HIS A 62 -48.12 -14.88 -1.80
CA HIS A 62 -48.85 -14.98 -0.52
C HIS A 62 -48.07 -14.40 0.66
N THR A 63 -47.09 -13.53 0.40
CA THR A 63 -46.30 -12.92 1.47
C THR A 63 -47.06 -11.82 2.18
N ASP A 64 -46.92 -11.81 3.51
CA ASP A 64 -47.56 -10.85 4.40
C ASP A 64 -47.15 -9.41 4.06
N GLU A 65 -48.11 -8.48 4.17
CA GLU A 65 -47.87 -7.05 3.94
C GLU A 65 -46.82 -6.46 4.90
N GLU A 66 -46.69 -7.03 6.10
CA GLU A 66 -45.68 -6.60 7.06
C GLU A 66 -44.26 -6.90 6.56
N THR A 67 -44.04 -8.05 5.92
CA THR A 67 -42.73 -8.41 5.33
C THR A 67 -42.38 -7.49 4.15
N LYS A 68 -43.37 -7.14 3.32
CA LYS A 68 -43.18 -6.18 2.22
C LYS A 68 -42.87 -4.79 2.74
N ARG A 69 -43.53 -4.38 3.83
CA ARG A 69 -43.26 -3.12 4.51
C ARG A 69 -41.86 -3.09 5.09
N GLU A 70 -41.45 -4.15 5.78
CA GLU A 70 -40.11 -4.29 6.34
C GLU A 70 -39.07 -4.11 5.23
N PHE A 71 -39.18 -4.87 4.14
CA PHE A 71 -38.30 -4.76 2.98
C PHE A 71 -38.21 -3.33 2.43
N SER A 72 -39.36 -2.68 2.25
CA SER A 72 -39.43 -1.30 1.73
C SER A 72 -38.74 -0.29 2.67
N VAL A 73 -38.96 -0.42 3.98
CA VAL A 73 -38.33 0.44 4.99
C VAL A 73 -36.81 0.19 5.03
N THR A 74 -36.37 -1.06 5.03
CA THR A 74 -34.95 -1.43 4.98
C THR A 74 -34.28 -0.88 3.71
N LEU A 75 -34.98 -0.93 2.58
CA LEU A 75 -34.50 -0.39 1.31
C LEU A 75 -34.28 1.13 1.39
N VAL A 76 -35.25 1.87 1.93
CA VAL A 76 -35.13 3.33 2.14
C VAL A 76 -33.97 3.64 3.08
N GLN A 77 -33.81 2.89 4.17
CA GLN A 77 -32.69 3.05 5.10
C GLN A 77 -31.34 2.81 4.43
N ARG A 78 -31.22 1.79 3.60
CA ARG A 78 -30.01 1.52 2.82
C ARG A 78 -29.68 2.67 1.87
N TRP A 79 -30.70 3.23 1.19
CA TRP A 79 -30.52 4.40 0.33
C TRP A 79 -30.14 5.67 1.09
N LEU A 80 -30.58 5.84 2.34
CA LEU A 80 -30.11 6.93 3.20
C LEU A 80 -28.61 6.84 3.45
N CYS A 81 -28.07 5.64 3.69
CA CYS A 81 -26.62 5.45 3.81
C CYS A 81 -25.88 5.84 2.53
N VAL A 82 -26.35 5.37 1.38
CA VAL A 82 -25.74 5.67 0.06
C VAL A 82 -25.79 7.16 -0.25
N GLY A 83 -26.96 7.78 -0.11
CA GLY A 83 -27.12 9.21 -0.36
C GLY A 83 -26.23 10.07 0.54
N GLN A 84 -26.01 9.67 1.79
CA GLN A 84 -25.08 10.38 2.68
C GLN A 84 -23.63 10.29 2.20
N ASP A 85 -23.18 9.12 1.72
CA ASP A 85 -21.84 8.95 1.14
C ASP A 85 -21.67 9.80 -0.12
N ASP A 86 -22.68 9.81 -1.00
CA ASP A 86 -22.69 10.59 -2.23
C ASP A 86 -22.66 12.10 -1.94
N ILE A 87 -23.45 12.59 -0.98
CA ILE A 87 -23.45 14.01 -0.57
C ILE A 87 -22.05 14.43 -0.11
N ILE A 88 -21.39 13.63 0.72
CA ILE A 88 -20.03 13.93 1.20
C ILE A 88 -19.04 13.91 0.03
N SER A 89 -19.14 12.94 -0.88
CA SER A 89 -18.28 12.86 -2.06
C SER A 89 -18.42 14.10 -2.95
N LEU A 90 -19.66 14.51 -3.23
CA LEU A 90 -19.96 15.70 -4.04
C LEU A 90 -19.51 16.99 -3.36
N GLN A 91 -19.62 17.11 -2.04
CA GLN A 91 -19.10 18.26 -1.29
C GLN A 91 -17.58 18.39 -1.44
N ASN A 92 -16.85 17.27 -1.31
CA ASN A 92 -15.40 17.26 -1.49
C ASN A 92 -15.00 17.61 -2.92
N GLU A 93 -15.71 17.07 -3.92
CA GLU A 93 -15.47 17.38 -5.33
C GLU A 93 -15.70 18.86 -5.63
N LEU A 94 -16.81 19.42 -5.13
CA LEU A 94 -17.12 20.85 -5.30
C LEU A 94 -16.04 21.73 -4.66
N GLU A 95 -15.52 21.36 -3.49
CA GLU A 95 -14.42 22.08 -2.85
C GLU A 95 -13.13 22.04 -3.70
N LEU A 96 -12.80 20.88 -4.27
CA LEU A 96 -11.63 20.73 -5.15
C LEU A 96 -11.79 21.53 -6.44
N LEU A 97 -12.97 21.47 -7.08
CA LEU A 97 -13.28 22.22 -8.30
C LEU A 97 -13.26 23.74 -8.06
N SER A 98 -13.76 24.18 -6.90
CA SER A 98 -13.69 25.59 -6.48
C SER A 98 -12.25 26.09 -6.39
N LYS A 99 -11.33 25.27 -5.86
CA LYS A 99 -9.90 25.59 -5.75
C LYS A 99 -9.14 25.45 -7.08
N GLY A 100 -9.59 24.55 -7.96
CA GLY A 100 -8.95 24.24 -9.24
C GLY A 100 -9.05 25.33 -10.31
N ASN A 101 -9.91 26.33 -10.12
CA ASN A 101 -10.08 27.44 -11.07
C ASN A 101 -8.99 28.53 -10.96
N CYS A 102 -7.99 28.41 -10.07
CA CYS A 102 -6.92 29.41 -9.88
C CYS A 102 -5.61 29.11 -10.64
N VAL A 103 -5.66 28.33 -11.73
CA VAL A 103 -4.50 28.22 -12.62
C VAL A 103 -4.60 29.34 -13.65
N ASP A 104 -4.17 30.54 -13.24
CA ASP A 104 -3.84 31.60 -14.20
C ASP A 104 -2.66 31.10 -15.05
N GLU A 105 -2.93 30.76 -16.31
CA GLU A 105 -1.92 30.39 -17.33
C GLU A 105 -0.83 31.47 -17.53
N SER A 106 -1.00 32.66 -16.93
CA SER A 106 -0.03 33.75 -16.97
C SER A 106 1.12 33.64 -15.95
N ASP A 107 1.13 32.65 -15.05
CA ASP A 107 2.17 32.53 -14.01
C ASP A 107 2.92 31.19 -14.05
N VAL A 108 3.24 30.69 -15.24
CA VAL A 108 4.27 29.65 -15.46
C VAL A 108 5.67 30.25 -15.27
N GLY A 109 5.88 31.00 -14.19
CA GLY A 109 7.19 31.20 -13.60
C GLY A 109 7.52 29.92 -12.85
N VAL A 110 8.37 29.06 -13.44
CA VAL A 110 8.87 27.83 -12.81
C VAL A 110 9.68 28.22 -11.56
N ALA A 111 8.99 28.47 -10.45
CA ALA A 111 9.58 28.44 -9.13
C ALA A 111 9.89 26.97 -8.86
N VAL A 112 11.10 26.55 -9.21
CA VAL A 112 11.66 25.26 -8.82
C VAL A 112 11.66 25.23 -7.30
N SER A 113 10.56 24.72 -6.74
CA SER A 113 10.43 24.40 -5.32
C SER A 113 11.63 23.56 -4.95
N LYS A 114 12.39 23.99 -3.93
CA LYS A 114 13.56 23.25 -3.46
C LYS A 114 13.11 21.82 -3.17
N PRO A 115 13.78 20.80 -3.74
CA PRO A 115 13.39 19.42 -3.55
C PRO A 115 13.25 19.12 -2.06
N PHE A 116 12.14 18.49 -1.70
CA PHE A 116 11.79 18.17 -0.32
C PHE A 116 12.97 17.44 0.33
N ARG A 117 13.52 18.01 1.41
CA ARG A 117 14.58 17.35 2.17
C ARG A 117 13.90 16.24 2.98
N PRO A 118 14.21 14.96 2.75
CA PRO A 118 13.61 13.89 3.55
C PRO A 118 13.97 14.11 5.02
N PHE A 119 12.96 14.13 5.89
CA PHE A 119 13.17 14.17 7.33
C PHE A 119 13.04 12.75 7.89
N ILE A 120 14.01 12.35 8.71
CA ILE A 120 14.07 11.00 9.27
C ILE A 120 13.12 10.95 10.48
N ILE A 121 12.16 10.03 10.48
CA ILE A 121 11.31 9.75 11.65
C ILE A 121 12.21 9.21 12.76
N THR A 122 12.13 9.78 13.97
CA THR A 122 13.05 9.55 15.09
C THR A 122 13.28 8.07 15.45
N ARG A 123 12.29 7.20 15.20
CA ARG A 123 12.43 5.73 15.35
C ARG A 123 13.42 5.10 14.36
N SER A 124 13.44 5.59 13.13
CA SER A 124 14.43 5.22 12.10
C SER A 124 15.80 5.83 12.38
N ALA A 125 15.88 6.98 13.04
CA ALA A 125 17.16 7.58 13.45
C ALA A 125 17.84 6.75 14.55
N ALA A 126 17.08 6.24 15.52
CA ALA A 126 17.59 5.33 16.56
C ALA A 126 17.93 3.94 16.00
N GLN A 127 17.18 3.42 15.03
CA GLN A 127 17.55 2.19 14.33
C GLN A 127 18.76 2.39 13.42
N SER A 128 18.91 3.56 12.80
CA SER A 128 20.09 3.91 11.99
C SER A 128 21.36 4.04 12.83
N SER A 129 21.26 4.54 14.07
CA SER A 129 22.40 4.62 14.98
C SER A 129 22.88 3.24 15.45
N VAL A 130 21.97 2.26 15.55
CA VAL A 130 22.24 0.90 16.06
C VAL A 130 22.53 -0.11 14.93
N PHE A 131 21.80 -0.05 13.81
CA PHE A 131 21.85 -1.00 12.70
C PHE A 131 22.61 -0.50 11.46
N GLY A 132 23.29 0.64 11.55
CA GLY A 132 24.20 1.05 10.47
C GLY A 132 23.51 1.60 9.21
N ALA A 133 22.17 1.67 9.15
CA ALA A 133 21.40 2.08 7.98
C ALA A 133 21.52 3.58 7.60
N GLY A 134 22.50 4.27 8.18
CA GLY A 134 22.85 5.67 7.94
C GLY A 134 24.24 6.00 8.49
N TYR A 135 25.21 5.10 8.30
CA TYR A 135 26.63 5.34 8.59
C TYR A 135 27.46 5.38 7.30
N PRO A 136 28.58 6.13 7.30
CA PRO A 136 29.55 6.17 6.21
C PRO A 136 30.25 4.81 6.13
N SER A 137 29.60 3.85 5.49
CA SER A 137 30.02 2.45 5.37
C SER A 137 31.08 2.22 4.29
N LEU A 138 31.73 3.28 3.81
CA LEU A 138 32.94 3.16 3.02
C LEU A 138 34.13 3.47 3.95
N PRO A 139 34.96 2.47 4.29
CA PRO A 139 36.27 2.73 4.85
C PRO A 139 37.01 3.69 3.91
N THR A 140 37.20 4.94 4.33
CA THR A 140 37.99 5.91 3.56
C THR A 140 39.47 5.59 3.60
N LEU A 141 39.88 4.70 4.50
CA LEU A 141 41.24 4.23 4.65
C LEU A 141 41.31 2.78 4.21
N THR A 142 42.36 2.45 3.48
CA THR A 142 42.71 1.05 3.23
C THR A 142 43.11 0.38 4.54
N ILE A 143 43.01 -0.95 4.58
CA ILE A 143 43.38 -1.76 5.76
C ILE A 143 44.83 -1.45 6.20
N GLU A 144 45.72 -1.27 5.22
CA GLU A 144 47.12 -0.91 5.43
C GLU A 144 47.26 0.50 6.04
N GLN A 145 46.56 1.51 5.52
CA GLN A 145 46.56 2.86 6.09
C GLN A 145 46.05 2.91 7.54
N PHE A 146 45.02 2.13 7.85
CA PHE A 146 44.48 2.07 9.20
C PHE A 146 45.47 1.40 10.16
N TYR A 147 46.14 0.33 9.72
CA TYR A 147 47.18 -0.33 10.49
C TYR A 147 48.35 0.62 10.78
N ASP A 148 48.81 1.37 9.78
CA ASP A 148 49.87 2.37 9.94
C ASP A 148 49.49 3.48 10.92
N GLN A 149 48.25 3.97 10.87
CA GLN A 149 47.75 4.96 11.84
C GLN A 149 47.75 4.42 13.27
N GLN A 150 47.36 3.16 13.47
CA GLN A 150 47.33 2.53 14.78
C GLN A 150 48.73 2.22 15.33
N VAL A 151 49.68 1.88 14.45
CA VAL A 151 51.10 1.74 14.79
C VAL A 151 51.71 3.11 15.14
N ALA A 152 51.38 4.15 14.38
CA ALA A 152 51.82 5.53 14.64
C ALA A 152 51.23 6.10 15.95
N ALA A 153 49.98 5.73 16.28
CA ALA A 153 49.35 6.03 17.57
C ALA A 153 49.93 5.20 18.73
N GLY A 154 50.84 4.27 18.45
CA GLY A 154 51.50 3.41 19.45
C GLY A 154 50.61 2.31 20.02
N LEU A 155 49.43 2.08 19.45
CA LEU A 155 48.47 1.06 19.91
C LEU A 155 48.79 -0.33 19.34
N LEU A 156 49.40 -0.41 18.16
CA LEU A 156 49.79 -1.67 17.52
C LEU A 156 51.32 -1.75 17.33
N PRO A 157 51.92 -2.94 17.48
CA PRO A 157 53.33 -3.13 17.19
C PRO A 157 53.58 -3.06 15.67
N PRO A 158 54.75 -2.52 15.23
CA PRO A 158 55.09 -2.45 13.81
C PRO A 158 55.19 -3.85 13.20
N PRO A 159 54.93 -3.99 11.89
CA PRO A 159 54.85 -5.28 11.23
C PRO A 159 56.22 -5.94 11.29
N LYS A 160 56.26 -7.14 11.87
CA LYS A 160 57.48 -7.96 11.88
C LYS A 160 57.65 -8.55 10.48
N PRO A 161 58.87 -8.59 9.92
CA PRO A 161 59.11 -9.29 8.66
C PRO A 161 58.71 -10.76 8.84
N ILE A 162 57.70 -11.19 8.09
CA ILE A 162 57.18 -12.56 8.16
C ILE A 162 58.16 -13.44 7.38
N PRO A 163 58.85 -14.42 8.00
CA PRO A 163 59.51 -15.46 7.24
C PRO A 163 58.43 -16.30 6.54
N GLN A 164 58.55 -16.42 5.22
CA GLN A 164 57.68 -17.23 4.37
C GLN A 164 57.84 -18.71 4.71
N ASN A 165 57.24 -19.18 5.81
CA ASN A 165 56.94 -20.58 6.06
C ASN A 165 56.17 -20.75 7.38
N SER A 166 54.84 -20.75 7.30
CA SER A 166 54.03 -21.56 8.20
C SER A 166 52.66 -21.85 7.59
N SER A 167 52.50 -23.13 7.27
CA SER A 167 51.23 -23.80 7.03
C SER A 167 50.33 -23.66 8.27
N GLY A 168 49.23 -22.90 8.15
CA GLY A 168 48.18 -22.78 9.16
C GLY A 168 46.79 -22.80 8.49
N PRO A 169 45.74 -23.25 9.19
CA PRO A 169 44.46 -23.56 8.56
C PRO A 169 43.70 -22.28 8.22
N VAL A 170 43.41 -22.10 6.92
CA VAL A 170 42.63 -20.99 6.39
C VAL A 170 41.16 -21.19 6.75
N VAL A 171 40.63 -20.37 7.66
CA VAL A 171 39.18 -20.23 7.87
C VAL A 171 38.60 -19.56 6.62
N ARG A 172 37.86 -20.31 5.81
CA ARG A 172 37.14 -19.78 4.65
C ARG A 172 35.77 -19.25 5.10
N LEU A 173 35.57 -17.94 5.01
CA LEU A 173 34.24 -17.34 4.98
C LEU A 173 33.55 -17.84 3.69
N ILE A 174 32.36 -18.40 3.82
CA ILE A 174 31.51 -18.74 2.67
C ILE A 174 30.74 -17.48 2.32
N ASP A 175 31.35 -16.61 1.52
CA ASP A 175 30.59 -15.70 0.66
C ASP A 175 29.89 -16.56 -0.41
N PRO A 176 28.64 -16.28 -0.80
CA PRO A 176 28.02 -16.94 -1.95
C PRO A 176 28.95 -16.74 -3.15
N SER A 177 29.57 -17.84 -3.57
CA SER A 177 30.67 -17.88 -4.53
C SER A 177 30.30 -17.11 -5.80
N ALA A 178 31.28 -16.43 -6.40
CA ALA A 178 31.16 -15.87 -7.75
C ALA A 178 30.60 -16.90 -8.76
N GLU A 179 30.82 -18.19 -8.50
CA GLU A 179 30.26 -19.31 -9.27
C GLU A 179 28.73 -19.38 -9.26
N GLU A 180 28.04 -18.99 -8.16
CA GLU A 180 26.56 -18.95 -8.15
C GLU A 180 26.00 -17.79 -8.98
N TYR A 181 26.70 -16.65 -8.98
CA TYR A 181 26.36 -15.53 -9.85
C TYR A 181 26.61 -15.88 -11.31
N GLU A 182 27.77 -16.46 -11.63
CA GLU A 182 28.07 -16.96 -12.97
C GLU A 182 27.09 -18.04 -13.43
N ALA A 183 26.67 -18.95 -12.53
CA ALA A 183 25.70 -19.99 -12.85
C ALA A 183 24.31 -19.41 -13.15
N LYS A 184 23.90 -18.34 -12.45
CA LYS A 184 22.66 -17.61 -12.76
C LYS A 184 22.75 -16.88 -14.09
N GLU A 185 23.87 -16.20 -14.37
CA GLU A 185 24.08 -15.52 -15.65
C GLU A 185 24.12 -16.50 -16.81
N LYS A 186 24.83 -17.64 -16.69
CA LYS A 186 24.86 -18.69 -17.72
C LYS A 186 23.48 -19.31 -17.97
N LYS A 187 22.69 -19.54 -16.91
CA LYS A 187 21.31 -20.03 -17.06
C LYS A 187 20.44 -19.02 -17.79
N LYS A 188 20.58 -17.73 -17.47
CA LYS A 188 19.84 -16.66 -18.15
C LYS A 188 20.26 -16.54 -19.61
N ALA A 189 21.56 -16.57 -19.90
CA ALA A 189 22.08 -16.51 -21.27
C ALA A 189 21.59 -17.69 -22.13
N ASN A 190 21.61 -18.92 -21.59
CA ASN A 190 21.05 -20.09 -22.30
C ASN A 190 19.54 -19.97 -22.52
N GLN A 191 18.82 -19.38 -21.57
CA GLN A 191 17.38 -19.16 -21.72
C GLN A 191 17.10 -18.13 -22.82
N ASP A 192 17.80 -16.99 -22.81
CA ASP A 192 17.67 -15.95 -23.83
C ASP A 192 18.03 -16.50 -25.23
N GLU A 193 19.08 -17.34 -25.34
CA GLU A 193 19.45 -18.00 -26.61
C GLU A 193 18.38 -18.99 -27.12
N LEU A 194 17.73 -19.74 -26.22
CA LEU A 194 16.59 -20.61 -26.58
C LEU A 194 15.34 -19.82 -26.99
N GLU A 195 15.12 -18.65 -26.39
CA GLU A 195 14.03 -17.74 -26.76
C GLU A 195 14.28 -17.12 -28.15
N ASP A 196 15.51 -16.71 -28.46
CA ASP A 196 15.91 -16.16 -29.77
C ASP A 196 15.94 -17.22 -30.89
N ALA A 197 16.17 -18.49 -30.55
CA ALA A 197 16.19 -19.61 -31.51
C ALA A 197 14.78 -20.09 -31.92
N ASP A 198 13.70 -19.46 -31.42
CA ASP A 198 12.31 -19.86 -31.67
C ASP A 198 12.04 -21.35 -31.38
N ASP A 199 12.65 -21.89 -30.31
CA ASP A 199 12.52 -23.31 -29.96
C ASP A 199 11.03 -23.67 -29.72
N PRO A 200 10.51 -24.75 -30.35
CA PRO A 200 9.08 -25.04 -30.40
C PRO A 200 8.49 -25.28 -29.00
N ASP A 201 9.27 -25.83 -28.09
CA ASP A 201 8.86 -26.10 -26.71
C ASP A 201 8.69 -24.80 -25.90
N MET A 202 9.60 -23.84 -26.05
CA MET A 202 9.52 -22.53 -25.39
C MET A 202 8.33 -21.72 -25.92
N LEU A 203 8.11 -21.73 -27.24
CA LEU A 203 6.95 -21.09 -27.86
C LEU A 203 5.63 -21.73 -27.40
N SER A 204 5.56 -23.05 -27.29
CA SER A 204 4.36 -23.75 -26.79
C SER A 204 4.05 -23.36 -25.35
N LYS A 205 5.09 -23.25 -24.51
CA LYS A 205 4.97 -22.86 -23.11
C LYS A 205 4.55 -21.40 -22.97
N ALA A 206 5.12 -20.50 -23.77
CA ALA A 206 4.73 -19.10 -23.81
C ALA A 206 3.26 -18.93 -24.23
N ARG A 207 2.82 -19.63 -25.29
CA ARG A 207 1.41 -19.64 -25.72
C ARG A 207 0.48 -20.19 -24.65
N SER A 208 0.83 -21.32 -24.03
CA SER A 208 0.02 -21.90 -22.95
C SER A 208 -0.11 -20.97 -21.74
N PHE A 209 0.92 -20.16 -21.48
CA PHE A 209 0.90 -19.18 -20.40
C PHE A 209 0.01 -17.98 -20.74
N ASP A 210 -0.03 -17.58 -22.02
CA ASP A 210 -0.91 -16.52 -22.52
C ASP A 210 -2.38 -16.97 -22.50
N ASP A 211 -2.68 -18.17 -23.00
CA ASP A 211 -4.01 -18.79 -22.93
C ASP A 211 -4.52 -18.84 -21.48
N PHE A 212 -3.64 -19.23 -20.54
CA PHE A 212 -3.96 -19.23 -19.12
C PHE A 212 -4.27 -17.82 -18.60
N LYS A 213 -3.54 -16.77 -19.02
CA LYS A 213 -3.80 -15.38 -18.59
C LYS A 213 -5.12 -14.84 -19.13
N ASP A 214 -5.48 -15.23 -20.36
CA ASP A 214 -6.73 -14.84 -21.00
C ASP A 214 -7.94 -15.51 -20.34
N GLU A 215 -7.82 -16.80 -20.00
CA GLU A 215 -8.85 -17.53 -19.24
C GLU A 215 -8.96 -17.06 -17.78
N HIS A 216 -7.91 -16.47 -17.20
CA HIS A 216 -7.84 -16.08 -15.79
C HIS A 216 -7.69 -14.56 -15.61
N ARG A 217 -8.83 -13.85 -15.57
CA ARG A 217 -8.88 -12.40 -15.30
C ARG A 217 -8.06 -12.01 -14.05
N ARG A 218 -7.33 -10.90 -14.15
CA ARG A 218 -6.58 -10.32 -13.01
C ARG A 218 -7.46 -10.22 -11.76
N GLY A 219 -6.99 -10.80 -10.65
CA GLY A 219 -7.73 -10.87 -9.38
C GLY A 219 -8.61 -12.11 -9.21
N SER A 220 -8.62 -13.05 -10.16
CA SER A 220 -9.41 -14.30 -10.09
C SER A 220 -9.06 -15.19 -8.89
N GLY A 221 -7.86 -15.09 -8.33
CA GLY A 221 -7.39 -15.88 -7.19
C GLY A 221 -7.62 -15.28 -5.80
N ASN A 222 -7.87 -13.97 -5.68
CA ASN A 222 -8.08 -13.31 -4.38
C ASN A 222 -9.57 -13.08 -4.12
N ARG A 223 -10.33 -14.18 -3.99
CA ARG A 223 -11.80 -14.14 -3.78
C ARG A 223 -12.22 -14.18 -2.31
N MET A 224 -11.32 -14.54 -1.39
CA MET A 224 -11.65 -14.67 0.04
C MET A 224 -11.65 -13.34 0.81
N ASN A 225 -11.05 -12.27 0.26
CA ASN A 225 -11.00 -10.93 0.88
C ASN A 225 -11.96 -9.93 0.23
N ARG A 226 -13.08 -10.41 -0.33
CA ARG A 226 -14.17 -9.56 -0.88
C ARG A 226 -15.30 -9.29 0.14
N ALA A 227 -14.99 -9.41 1.44
CA ALA A 227 -15.90 -9.13 2.56
C ALA A 227 -15.63 -7.76 3.18
#